data_AF-A0A7S1E0U1-F1
#
_entry.id   AF-A0A7S1E0U1-F1
#
_cell.length_a   1.000
_cell.length_b   1.000
_cell.length_c   1.000
_cell.angle_alpha   90.00
_cell.angle_beta   90.00
_cell.angle_gamma   90.00
#
_symmetry.space_group_name_H-M   'P 1'
#
loop_
_entity.id
_entity.type
_entity.pdbx_description
1 polymer ?
#
loop_
_entity_poly.entity_id
_entity_poly.type
_entity_poly.pdbx_seq_one_letter_code
_entity_poly.pdbx_strand_id
1 'polypeptide(L)'
;LGYVGFAVGFAFAVAALLEDELSPRWTRWARPWVLAAWSALTAGIGLGSFWAYYELGWGGFWFWDAVENAAFMPWLLGTALIHSLAVAEKRPGFLRWSLLLALLSFSLSLLGTFLVRSGVVSSVHAFASDPARGLFILALLAVSVGGSLA
;
A
#
# COMPACT_ATOMS: atom_id res chain seq x y z
N LEU A 1 -5.76 -6.85 6.25
CA LEU A 1 -6.08 -7.08 4.82
C LEU A 1 -5.65 -5.93 3.91
N GLY A 2 -5.87 -4.64 4.26
CA GLY A 2 -5.49 -3.50 3.40
C GLY A 2 -4.01 -3.47 2.95
N TYR A 3 -3.09 -3.13 3.86
CA TYR A 3 -1.64 -3.05 3.55
C TYR A 3 -1.05 -4.38 3.06
N VAL A 4 -1.29 -5.46 3.82
CA VAL A 4 -0.75 -6.79 3.50
C VAL A 4 -1.31 -7.31 2.16
N GLY A 5 -2.53 -6.94 1.78
CA GLY A 5 -3.13 -7.38 0.52
C GLY A 5 -2.39 -6.88 -0.71
N PHE A 6 -1.75 -5.70 -0.64
CA PHE A 6 -0.90 -5.21 -1.74
C PHE A 6 0.36 -6.05 -1.97
N ALA A 7 0.77 -6.90 -1.00
CA ALA A 7 1.87 -7.84 -1.17
C ALA A 7 1.63 -8.83 -2.32
N VAL A 8 0.37 -9.20 -2.58
CA VAL A 8 0.03 -10.10 -3.69
C VAL A 8 0.28 -9.42 -5.05
N GLY A 9 -0.14 -8.16 -5.19
CA GLY A 9 0.15 -7.36 -6.38
C GLY A 9 1.65 -7.13 -6.58
N PHE A 10 2.38 -6.89 -5.50
CA PHE A 10 3.84 -6.80 -5.49
C PHE A 10 4.50 -8.10 -5.95
N ALA A 11 4.07 -9.25 -5.44
CA ALA A 11 4.62 -10.55 -5.80
C ALA A 11 4.43 -10.86 -7.30
N PHE A 12 3.26 -10.56 -7.87
CA PHE A 12 3.04 -10.67 -9.32
C PHE A 12 3.95 -9.73 -10.12
N ALA A 13 4.17 -8.51 -9.63
CA ALA A 13 5.06 -7.56 -10.30
C ALA A 13 6.52 -8.02 -10.29
N VAL A 14 7.01 -8.52 -9.15
CA VAL A 14 8.36 -9.08 -9.04
C VAL A 14 8.51 -10.34 -9.90
N ALA A 15 7.54 -11.24 -9.91
CA ALA A 15 7.57 -12.42 -10.78
C ALA A 15 7.66 -12.04 -12.26
N ALA A 16 6.87 -11.05 -12.71
CA ALA A 16 6.91 -10.56 -14.09
C ALA A 16 8.26 -9.89 -14.45
N LEU A 17 8.95 -9.28 -13.48
CA LEU A 17 10.31 -8.75 -13.68
C LEU A 17 11.36 -9.87 -13.77
N LEU A 18 11.23 -10.91 -12.97
CA LEU A 18 12.17 -12.05 -12.96
C LEU A 18 12.04 -12.94 -14.20
N GLU A 19 10.83 -13.09 -14.73
CA GLU A 19 10.56 -13.87 -15.94
C GLU A 19 10.88 -13.11 -17.24
N ASP A 20 11.19 -11.80 -17.16
CA ASP A 20 11.32 -10.84 -18.28
C ASP A 20 10.12 -10.85 -19.26
N GLU A 21 8.98 -11.39 -18.81
CA GLU A 21 7.77 -11.54 -19.60
C GLU A 21 6.71 -10.54 -19.12
N LEU A 22 6.72 -9.34 -19.69
CA LEU A 22 5.66 -8.35 -19.51
C LEU A 22 4.40 -8.74 -20.29
N SER A 23 3.72 -9.79 -19.82
CA SER A 23 2.48 -10.26 -20.44
C SER A 23 1.24 -9.58 -19.83
N PRO A 24 0.19 -9.29 -20.60
CA PRO A 24 -1.10 -8.86 -20.05
C PRO A 24 -1.80 -9.92 -19.17
N ARG A 25 -1.21 -11.12 -19.02
CA ARG A 25 -1.77 -12.16 -18.18
C ARG A 25 -1.66 -11.76 -16.72
N TRP A 26 -0.48 -11.38 -16.24
CA TRP A 26 -0.27 -11.06 -14.81
C TRP A 26 -1.21 -9.95 -14.33
N THR A 27 -1.55 -8.97 -15.19
CA THR A 27 -2.45 -7.88 -14.82
C THR A 27 -3.87 -8.36 -14.52
N ARG A 28 -4.37 -9.33 -15.30
CA ARG A 28 -5.69 -9.95 -15.06
C ARG A 28 -5.73 -10.72 -13.75
N TRP A 29 -4.65 -11.44 -13.43
CA TRP A 29 -4.54 -12.20 -12.19
C TRP A 29 -4.37 -11.28 -10.98
N ALA A 30 -3.58 -10.21 -11.09
CA ALA A 30 -3.33 -9.27 -10.00
C ALA A 30 -4.54 -8.39 -9.66
N ARG A 31 -5.34 -7.99 -10.66
CA ARG A 31 -6.46 -7.04 -10.50
C ARG A 31 -7.46 -7.39 -9.39
N PRO A 32 -8.03 -8.62 -9.28
CA PRO A 32 -8.96 -8.95 -8.19
C PRO A 32 -8.31 -8.85 -6.80
N TRP A 33 -7.03 -9.21 -6.67
CA TRP A 33 -6.30 -9.11 -5.40
C TRP A 33 -6.06 -7.66 -4.99
N VAL A 34 -5.63 -6.82 -5.94
CA VAL A 34 -5.44 -5.38 -5.71
C VAL A 34 -6.78 -4.72 -5.34
N LEU A 35 -7.88 -5.08 -6.00
CA LEU A 35 -9.22 -4.59 -5.66
C LEU A 35 -9.66 -5.01 -4.25
N ALA A 36 -9.39 -6.25 -3.84
CA ALA A 36 -9.70 -6.73 -2.50
C ALA A 36 -8.88 -5.99 -1.44
N ALA A 37 -7.57 -5.82 -1.68
CA ALA A 37 -6.68 -5.05 -0.81
C ALA A 37 -7.12 -3.60 -0.67
N TRP A 38 -7.39 -2.94 -1.80
CA TRP A 38 -7.86 -1.56 -1.85
C TRP A 38 -9.20 -1.40 -1.14
N SER A 39 -10.17 -2.29 -1.39
CA SER A 39 -11.48 -2.24 -0.73
C SER A 39 -11.36 -2.38 0.79
N ALA A 40 -10.52 -3.31 1.25
CA ALA A 40 -10.26 -3.48 2.68
C ALA A 40 -9.55 -2.26 3.29
N LEU A 41 -8.64 -1.61 2.55
CA LEU A 41 -8.00 -0.37 2.99
C LEU A 41 -9.00 0.79 3.05
N THR A 42 -9.85 0.94 2.03
CA THR A 42 -10.94 1.95 2.00
C THR A 42 -11.87 1.78 3.20
N ALA A 43 -12.29 0.54 3.50
CA ALA A 43 -13.11 0.26 4.68
C ALA A 43 -12.38 0.58 5.98
N GLY A 44 -11.09 0.23 6.09
CA GLY A 44 -10.27 0.56 7.26
C GLY A 44 -10.12 2.06 7.48
N ILE A 45 -9.86 2.82 6.42
CA ILE A 45 -9.79 4.29 6.44
C ILE A 45 -11.14 4.84 6.90
N GLY A 46 -12.25 4.46 6.26
CA GLY A 46 -13.59 4.97 6.59
C GLY A 46 -14.04 4.64 8.02
N LEU A 47 -13.75 3.44 8.52
CA LEU A 47 -14.05 3.07 9.91
C LEU A 47 -13.16 3.84 10.91
N GLY A 48 -11.89 4.06 10.58
CA GLY A 48 -10.98 4.90 11.36
C GLY A 48 -11.45 6.35 11.44
N SER A 49 -11.80 6.93 10.28
CA SER A 49 -12.41 8.27 10.18
C SER A 49 -13.66 8.40 11.04
N PHE A 50 -14.55 7.41 10.97
CA PHE A 50 -15.77 7.37 11.77
C PHE A 50 -15.45 7.35 13.26
N TRP A 51 -14.60 6.43 13.71
CA TRP A 51 -14.21 6.36 15.13
C TRP A 51 -13.57 7.65 15.63
N ALA A 52 -12.62 8.23 14.87
CA ALA A 52 -11.94 9.46 15.25
C ALA A 52 -12.90 10.64 15.41
N TYR A 53 -13.93 10.73 14.55
CA TYR A 53 -14.98 11.72 14.67
C TYR A 53 -15.75 11.59 15.99
N TYR A 54 -16.14 10.37 16.36
CA TYR A 54 -16.94 10.13 17.58
C TYR A 54 -16.13 10.28 18.86
N GLU A 55 -14.91 9.73 18.91
CA GLU A 55 -14.13 9.65 20.15
C GLU A 55 -13.29 10.90 20.40
N LEU A 56 -12.71 11.47 19.35
CA LEU A 56 -11.74 12.55 19.49
C LEU A 56 -12.37 13.94 19.22
N GLY A 57 -13.62 14.00 18.76
CA GLY A 57 -14.41 15.23 18.67
C GLY A 57 -13.85 16.29 17.72
N TRP A 58 -12.92 15.93 16.84
CA TRP A 58 -12.35 16.87 15.88
C TRP A 58 -13.49 17.35 14.97
N GLY A 59 -13.48 18.64 14.61
CA GLY A 59 -14.53 19.31 13.83
C GLY A 59 -14.71 18.81 12.38
N GLY A 60 -14.47 17.53 12.10
CA GLY A 60 -14.62 16.86 10.80
C GLY A 60 -14.20 15.38 10.85
N PHE A 61 -14.37 14.69 9.72
CA PHE A 61 -14.17 13.23 9.58
C PHE A 61 -12.71 12.80 9.31
N TRP A 62 -11.77 13.73 9.13
CA TRP A 62 -10.37 13.44 8.80
C TRP A 62 -9.50 14.66 9.10
N PHE A 63 -8.50 14.52 9.97
CA PHE A 63 -7.70 15.67 10.44
C PHE A 63 -6.21 15.61 10.09
N TRP A 64 -5.84 14.69 9.18
CA TRP A 64 -4.53 14.61 8.55
C TRP A 64 -3.40 14.38 9.56
N ASP A 65 -3.62 13.52 10.55
CA ASP A 65 -2.54 13.10 11.42
C ASP A 65 -1.55 12.15 10.70
N ALA A 66 -0.40 11.85 11.31
CA ALA A 66 0.64 11.07 10.64
C ALA A 66 0.20 9.64 10.25
N VAL A 67 -0.66 9.02 11.05
CA VAL A 67 -1.17 7.66 10.81
C VAL A 67 -2.18 7.67 9.66
N GLU A 68 -3.08 8.65 9.65
CA GLU A 68 -4.04 8.89 8.57
C GLU A 68 -3.34 9.13 7.22
N ASN A 69 -2.31 10.00 7.22
CA ASN A 69 -1.49 10.25 6.03
C ASN A 69 -0.78 8.99 5.53
N ALA A 70 -0.21 8.21 6.46
CA ALA A 70 0.47 6.96 6.13
C ALA A 70 -0.47 5.96 5.43
N ALA A 71 -1.75 5.90 5.81
CA ALA A 71 -2.76 5.06 5.17
C ALA A 71 -3.26 5.60 3.83
N PHE A 72 -3.30 6.92 3.68
CA PHE A 72 -3.77 7.58 2.46
C PHE A 72 -2.82 7.38 1.26
N MET A 73 -1.51 7.39 1.50
CA MET A 73 -0.49 7.25 0.46
C MET A 73 -0.60 5.95 -0.37
N PRO A 74 -0.62 4.73 0.24
CA PRO A 74 -0.83 3.49 -0.52
C PRO A 74 -2.25 3.39 -1.09
N TRP A 75 -3.24 4.07 -0.51
CA TRP A 75 -4.60 4.12 -1.06
C TRP A 75 -4.65 4.89 -2.39
N LEU A 76 -3.95 6.02 -2.51
CA LEU A 76 -3.82 6.77 -3.76
C LEU A 76 -3.13 5.95 -4.85
N LEU A 77 -2.00 5.32 -4.51
CA LEU A 77 -1.28 4.47 -5.48
C LEU A 77 -2.07 3.22 -5.84
N GLY A 78 -2.76 2.61 -4.89
CA GLY A 78 -3.67 1.48 -5.15
C GLY A 78 -4.80 1.87 -6.09
N THR A 79 -5.38 3.06 -5.93
CA THR A 79 -6.38 3.61 -6.86
C THR A 79 -5.79 3.74 -8.27
N ALA A 80 -4.61 4.36 -8.41
CA ALA A 80 -3.94 4.48 -9.70
C ALA A 80 -3.62 3.11 -10.31
N LEU A 81 -3.17 2.15 -9.49
CA LEU A 81 -2.84 0.79 -9.90
C LEU A 81 -4.06 0.06 -10.48
N ILE A 82 -5.22 0.13 -9.82
CA ILE A 82 -6.46 -0.51 -10.31
C ILE A 82 -6.82 0.00 -11.72
N HIS A 83 -6.71 1.30 -11.95
CA HIS A 83 -6.97 1.91 -13.25
C HIS A 83 -5.91 1.50 -14.28
N SER A 84 -4.64 1.53 -13.89
CA SER A 84 -3.53 1.12 -14.73
C SER A 84 -3.67 -0.34 -15.19
N LEU A 85 -4.00 -1.25 -14.27
CA LEU A 85 -4.22 -2.68 -14.56
C LEU A 85 -5.38 -2.89 -15.54
N ALA A 86 -6.49 -2.16 -15.37
CA ALA A 86 -7.64 -2.26 -16.27
C ALA A 86 -7.31 -1.78 -17.70
N VAL A 87 -6.45 -0.77 -17.84
CA VAL A 87 -6.03 -0.24 -19.14
C VAL A 87 -4.91 -1.08 -19.77
N ALA A 88 -4.02 -1.66 -18.97
CA ALA A 88 -2.90 -2.47 -19.41
C ALA A 88 -3.32 -3.71 -20.21
N GLU A 89 -4.53 -4.24 -20.00
CA GLU A 89 -5.10 -5.32 -20.82
C GLU A 89 -5.28 -4.95 -22.29
N LYS A 90 -5.53 -3.67 -22.58
CA LYS A 90 -5.80 -3.15 -23.94
C LYS A 90 -4.66 -2.31 -24.50
N ARG A 91 -3.80 -1.77 -23.63
CA ARG A 91 -2.70 -0.88 -23.99
C ARG A 91 -1.41 -1.35 -23.32
N PRO A 92 -0.54 -2.09 -24.03
CA PRO A 92 0.71 -2.65 -23.48
C PRO A 92 1.62 -1.60 -22.82
N GLY A 93 1.56 -0.34 -23.26
CA GLY A 93 2.30 0.77 -22.64
C GLY A 93 2.02 0.99 -21.14
N PHE A 94 0.87 0.52 -20.62
CA PHE A 94 0.53 0.62 -19.19
C PHE A 94 1.09 -0.54 -18.34
N LEU A 95 1.70 -1.57 -18.94
CA LEU A 95 2.28 -2.70 -18.19
C LEU A 95 3.40 -2.23 -17.26
N ARG A 96 4.32 -1.41 -17.76
CA ARG A 96 5.42 -0.83 -16.97
C ARG A 96 4.92 0.08 -15.85
N TRP A 97 3.88 0.88 -16.12
CA TRP A 97 3.23 1.70 -15.11
C TRP A 97 2.55 0.85 -14.03
N SER A 98 1.87 -0.22 -14.43
CA SER A 98 1.24 -1.15 -13.49
C SER A 98 2.27 -1.82 -12.58
N LEU A 99 3.44 -2.20 -13.12
CA LEU A 99 4.55 -2.72 -12.32
C LEU A 99 5.03 -1.68 -11.29
N LEU A 100 5.39 -0.49 -11.76
CA LEU A 100 5.88 0.58 -10.89
C LEU A 100 4.87 0.89 -9.77
N LEU A 101 3.59 1.01 -10.11
CA LEU A 101 2.52 1.29 -9.15
C LEU A 101 2.31 0.15 -8.15
N ALA A 102 2.46 -1.12 -8.56
CA ALA A 102 2.39 -2.27 -7.67
C ALA A 102 3.56 -2.28 -6.67
N LEU A 103 4.78 -2.01 -7.15
CA LEU A 103 5.97 -1.90 -6.31
C LEU A 103 5.82 -0.77 -5.29
N LEU A 104 5.44 0.43 -5.74
CA LEU A 104 5.30 1.60 -4.90
C LEU A 104 4.14 1.46 -3.89
N SER A 105 2.99 0.88 -4.28
CA SER A 105 1.85 0.71 -3.36
C SER A 105 2.20 -0.19 -2.17
N PHE A 106 2.92 -1.29 -2.41
CA PHE A 106 3.38 -2.17 -1.33
C PHE A 106 4.50 -1.53 -0.51
N SER A 107 5.43 -0.82 -1.16
CA SER A 107 6.51 -0.09 -0.48
C SER A 107 5.96 0.97 0.48
N LEU A 108 4.96 1.74 0.04
CA LEU A 108 4.30 2.73 0.90
C LEU A 108 3.45 2.08 2.00
N SER A 109 2.91 0.88 1.77
CA SER A 109 2.24 0.10 2.82
C SER A 109 3.23 -0.34 3.90
N LEU A 110 4.43 -0.79 3.52
CA LEU A 110 5.52 -1.13 4.46
C LEU A 110 6.02 0.11 5.20
N LEU A 111 6.26 1.22 4.48
CA LEU A 111 6.65 2.50 5.08
C LEU A 111 5.58 2.98 6.06
N GLY A 112 4.30 2.92 5.70
CA GLY A 112 3.21 3.28 6.60
C GLY A 112 3.21 2.40 7.85
N THR A 113 3.41 1.09 7.70
CA THR A 113 3.54 0.18 8.85
C THR A 113 4.70 0.58 9.76
N PHE A 114 5.85 0.92 9.17
CA PHE A 114 7.03 1.39 9.90
C PHE A 114 6.73 2.68 10.66
N LEU A 115 6.16 3.70 10.01
CA LEU A 115 5.88 4.99 10.63
C LEU A 115 4.94 4.86 11.84
N VAL A 116 3.90 4.02 11.71
CA VAL A 116 2.91 3.83 12.79
C VAL A 116 3.45 2.97 13.94
N ARG A 117 4.36 2.02 13.69
CA ARG A 117 4.82 1.04 14.71
C ARG A 117 6.19 1.34 15.32
N SER A 118 7.03 2.12 14.64
CA SER A 118 8.40 2.41 15.10
C SER A 118 8.47 3.43 16.24
N GLY A 119 7.44 4.28 16.40
CA GLY A 119 7.47 5.40 17.33
C GLY A 119 8.32 6.59 16.86
N VAL A 120 8.81 6.58 15.61
CA VAL A 120 9.56 7.71 15.02
C VAL A 120 8.68 8.96 14.84
N VAL A 121 7.37 8.79 14.61
CA VAL A 121 6.43 9.90 14.46
C VAL A 121 5.41 9.87 15.58
N SER A 122 5.16 11.02 16.22
CA SER A 122 4.10 11.18 17.21
C SER A 122 2.73 11.23 16.54
N SER A 123 1.80 10.40 16.98
CA SER A 123 0.39 10.42 16.56
C SER A 123 -0.50 9.90 17.69
N VAL A 124 -1.71 10.44 17.80
CA VAL A 124 -2.74 9.96 18.73
C VAL A 124 -3.31 8.60 18.35
N HIS A 125 -3.15 8.20 17.09
CA HIS A 125 -3.54 6.88 16.56
C HIS A 125 -2.40 5.86 16.61
N ALA A 126 -1.24 6.23 17.15
CA ALA A 126 -0.13 5.30 17.35
C ALA A 126 -0.40 4.41 18.56
N PHE A 127 -0.77 3.16 18.32
CA PHE A 127 -0.96 2.15 19.36
C PHE A 127 0.18 1.12 19.32
N ALA A 128 0.69 0.72 20.49
CA ALA A 128 1.72 -0.31 20.66
C ALA A 128 2.99 -0.07 19.80
N SER A 129 3.68 1.03 20.06
CA SER A 129 5.00 1.32 19.51
C SER A 129 6.06 0.38 20.10
N ASP A 130 6.86 -0.23 19.22
CA ASP A 130 7.94 -1.14 19.60
C ASP A 130 9.12 -0.91 18.63
N PRO A 131 10.19 -0.21 19.07
CA PRO A 131 11.34 0.10 18.23
C PRO A 131 12.02 -1.14 17.63
N ALA A 132 12.01 -2.29 18.32
CA ALA A 132 12.60 -3.53 17.82
C ALA A 132 11.82 -4.07 16.62
N ARG A 133 10.48 -4.01 16.66
CA ARG A 133 9.62 -4.33 15.50
C ARG A 133 9.81 -3.31 14.37
N GLY A 134 10.01 -2.03 14.72
CA GLY A 134 10.34 -0.98 13.75
C GLY A 134 11.58 -1.31 12.92
N LEU A 135 12.67 -1.75 13.57
CA LEU A 135 13.90 -2.16 12.90
C LEU A 135 13.70 -3.33 11.93
N PHE A 136 12.92 -4.34 12.32
CA PHE A 136 12.58 -5.46 11.44
C PHE A 136 11.81 -4.99 10.19
N ILE A 137 10.81 -4.13 10.36
CA ILE A 137 10.03 -3.59 9.25
C ILE A 137 10.90 -2.72 8.34
N LEU A 138 11.83 -1.95 8.90
CA LEU A 138 12.78 -1.15 8.12
C LEU A 138 13.70 -2.02 7.27
N ALA A 139 14.24 -3.11 7.83
CA ALA A 139 15.03 -4.07 7.08
C ALA A 139 14.21 -4.72 5.96
N LEU A 140 12.96 -5.12 6.26
CA LEU A 140 12.04 -5.67 5.25
C LEU A 140 11.75 -4.66 4.13
N LEU A 141 11.53 -3.39 4.46
CA LEU A 141 11.35 -2.31 3.49
C LEU A 141 12.58 -2.16 2.60
N ALA A 142 13.78 -2.10 3.20
CA ALA A 142 15.03 -1.96 2.46
C ALA A 142 15.27 -3.13 1.49
N VAL A 143 15.00 -4.36 1.91
CA VAL A 143 15.11 -5.55 1.05
C VAL A 143 14.06 -5.55 -0.04
N SER A 144 12.80 -5.22 0.29
CA SER A 144 11.70 -5.27 -0.69
C SER A 144 11.85 -4.18 -1.76
N VAL A 145 12.19 -2.96 -1.36
CA VAL A 145 12.41 -1.82 -2.27
C VAL A 145 13.72 -1.99 -3.03
N GLY A 146 14.82 -2.22 -2.31
CA GLY A 146 16.14 -2.36 -2.92
C GLY A 146 16.22 -3.56 -3.85
N GLY A 147 15.66 -4.70 -3.46
CA GLY A 147 15.65 -5.91 -4.28
C GLY A 147 14.72 -5.86 -5.49
N SER A 148 13.68 -5.03 -5.49
CA SER A 148 12.78 -4.89 -6.65
C SER A 148 13.24 -3.83 -7.68
N LEU A 149 14.21 -3.00 -7.31
CA LEU A 149 14.78 -1.95 -8.17
C LEU A 149 16.19 -2.25 -8.70
N ALA A 150 16.82 -3.31 -8.20
CA ALA A 150 18.14 -3.80 -8.63
C ALA A 150 18.04 -4.69 -9.87
#